data_AF-W9Y354-F1
#
_entry.id   AF-W9Y354-F1
#
_cell.length_a   1.000
_cell.length_b   1.000
_cell.length_c   1.000
_cell.angle_alpha   90.00
_cell.angle_beta   90.00
_cell.angle_gamma   90.00
#
_symmetry.space_group_name_H-M   'P 1'
#
loop_
_entity.id
_entity.type
_entity.pdbx_description
1 polymer ?
#
loop_
_entity_poly.entity_id
_entity_poly.type
_entity_poly.pdbx_seq_one_letter_code
_entity_poly.pdbx_strand_id
1 'polypeptide(L)'
;MQVYVLRCSVQSSAGILNARWRWDKSKEVTEFGITRLSSLAQILATSRTQGGRSRTLHSLLARRRDSQGLDAGPLFEVKDLILDLLAYAFRYTLGFIAKAHADLRWPVFGNPDDYKDWNPEQVIQVSLPLPVATAPEHVALITRAAIEAGLPNPYICGEPAAALVYHLSRSAPESAEGKIIMIIDVGAGSADFEAWWVVSIHPFWVKQLVAPQTRWCRGRTVNVRFRELFLDELSDCRAVVLESLRKVDRTMTWETFGDALETCFEAAKRDFRGNGNRGEDESYMLHIPGVPEIAEKGMPKSGIVIVTADQIREAH
;
A
#
# COMPACT_ATOMS: atom_id res chain seq x y z
N MET A 1 -12.36 -2.15 -6.47
CA MET A 1 -10.98 -2.61 -6.16
C MET A 1 -10.95 -4.06 -5.76
N GLN A 2 -10.07 -4.84 -6.39
CA GLN A 2 -9.80 -6.20 -5.95
C GLN A 2 -8.75 -6.12 -4.85
N VAL A 3 -9.18 -6.36 -3.60
CA VAL A 3 -8.26 -6.64 -2.50
C VAL A 3 -7.72 -8.04 -2.75
N TYR A 4 -6.43 -8.15 -3.02
CA TYR A 4 -5.78 -9.44 -3.24
C TYR A 4 -5.18 -9.92 -1.93
N VAL A 5 -5.50 -11.16 -1.57
CA VAL A 5 -4.94 -11.82 -0.40
C VAL A 5 -3.74 -12.64 -0.83
N LEU A 6 -2.66 -12.51 -0.06
CA LEU A 6 -1.41 -13.23 -0.23
C LEU A 6 -1.62 -14.68 0.21
N ARG A 7 -1.92 -15.60 -0.72
CA ARG A 7 -1.94 -17.03 -0.45
C ARG A 7 -0.58 -17.64 -0.82
N CYS A 8 0.08 -18.22 0.18
CA CYS A 8 1.26 -19.05 -0.02
C CYS A 8 0.82 -20.47 -0.37
N SER A 9 1.18 -20.96 -1.55
CA SER A 9 1.13 -22.38 -1.86
C SER A 9 2.54 -22.93 -1.84
N VAL A 10 2.81 -23.88 -0.95
CA VAL A 10 4.13 -24.47 -0.80
C VAL A 10 4.18 -25.75 -1.64
N GLN A 11 5.12 -25.83 -2.58
CA GLN A 11 5.46 -27.07 -3.28
C GLN A 11 6.81 -27.56 -2.77
N SER A 12 6.84 -28.81 -2.31
CA SER A 12 8.06 -29.53 -1.95
C SER A 12 8.62 -30.22 -3.19
N SER A 13 9.86 -29.87 -3.57
CA SER A 13 10.66 -30.65 -4.50
C SER A 13 12.09 -30.74 -3.96
N ALA A 14 12.58 -31.96 -3.73
CA ALA A 14 13.95 -32.24 -3.29
C ALA A 14 14.39 -31.55 -1.98
N GLY A 15 13.50 -31.43 -0.99
CA GLY A 15 13.84 -30.87 0.33
C GLY A 15 13.96 -29.35 0.39
N ILE A 16 13.72 -28.65 -0.72
CA ILE A 16 13.59 -27.19 -0.80
C ILE A 16 12.11 -26.86 -0.86
N LEU A 17 11.61 -26.08 0.11
CA LEU A 17 10.25 -25.55 0.06
C LEU A 17 10.26 -24.26 -0.74
N ASN A 18 9.73 -24.35 -1.96
CA ASN A 18 9.45 -23.16 -2.74
C ASN A 18 8.07 -22.63 -2.34
N ALA A 19 8.07 -21.54 -1.57
CA ALA A 19 6.87 -20.75 -1.34
C ALA A 19 6.49 -20.04 -2.64
N ARG A 20 5.46 -20.57 -3.32
CA ARG A 20 4.86 -19.91 -4.48
C ARG A 20 3.77 -18.96 -3.97
N TRP A 21 4.01 -17.67 -4.13
CA TRP A 21 3.03 -16.63 -3.86
C TRP A 21 1.97 -16.67 -4.95
N ARG A 22 0.70 -16.86 -4.60
CA ARG A 22 -0.42 -16.77 -5.52
C ARG A 22 -1.40 -15.74 -5.01
N TRP A 23 -1.59 -14.68 -5.77
CA TRP A 23 -2.68 -13.73 -5.56
C TRP A 23 -4.01 -14.42 -5.82
N ASP A 24 -4.84 -14.53 -4.78
CA ASP A 24 -6.19 -15.10 -4.84
C ASP A 24 -7.24 -14.00 -4.59
N LYS A 25 -8.38 -14.10 -5.28
CA LYS A 25 -9.49 -13.15 -5.18
C LYS A 25 -10.39 -13.54 -4.00
N SER A 26 -9.95 -13.37 -2.75
CA SER A 26 -10.84 -13.55 -1.59
C SER A 26 -11.11 -12.21 -0.89
N LYS A 27 -12.39 -11.88 -0.74
CA LYS A 27 -12.94 -10.59 -0.28
C LYS A 27 -12.78 -10.29 1.23
N GLU A 28 -11.99 -11.04 1.99
CA GLU A 28 -11.99 -10.95 3.47
C GLU A 28 -10.61 -10.87 4.13
N VAL A 29 -9.76 -9.92 3.70
CA VAL A 29 -8.65 -9.46 4.55
C VAL A 29 -8.72 -7.95 4.66
N THR A 30 -9.47 -7.54 5.67
CA THR A 30 -9.91 -6.18 5.96
C THR A 30 -8.74 -5.27 6.38
N GLU A 31 -8.37 -4.37 5.47
CA GLU A 31 -8.10 -2.93 5.66
C GLU A 31 -7.07 -2.41 6.68
N PHE A 32 -6.58 -3.20 7.65
CA PHE A 32 -5.76 -2.66 8.74
C PHE A 32 -4.24 -2.77 8.50
N GLY A 33 -3.78 -3.77 7.74
CA GLY A 33 -2.35 -4.06 7.53
C GLY A 33 -1.73 -3.47 6.26
N ILE A 34 -2.44 -3.54 5.13
CA ILE A 34 -1.91 -3.14 3.80
C ILE A 34 -1.76 -1.62 3.69
N THR A 35 -2.70 -0.87 4.26
CA THR A 35 -2.73 0.59 4.27
C THR A 35 -1.53 1.19 5.02
N ARG A 36 -0.95 0.46 5.99
CA ARG A 36 0.22 0.89 6.76
C ARG A 36 1.54 0.64 6.01
N LEU A 37 1.67 -0.48 5.30
CA LEU A 37 2.87 -0.80 4.49
C LEU A 37 3.08 0.20 3.35
N SER A 38 2.01 0.51 2.59
CA SER A 38 2.06 1.50 1.52
C SER A 38 2.33 2.91 2.04
N SER A 39 1.75 3.27 3.19
CA SER A 39 2.01 4.56 3.85
C SER A 39 3.46 4.69 4.32
N LEU A 40 4.07 3.63 4.85
CA LEU A 40 5.44 3.66 5.37
C LEU A 40 6.49 3.72 4.25
N ALA A 41 6.30 2.93 3.18
CA ALA A 41 7.10 3.04 1.96
C ALA A 41 6.95 4.43 1.32
N GLN A 42 5.74 5.00 1.33
CA GLN A 42 5.47 6.35 0.84
C GLN A 42 6.13 7.44 1.70
N ILE A 43 6.16 7.26 3.02
CA ILE A 43 6.86 8.14 3.98
C ILE A 43 8.37 8.11 3.71
N LEU A 44 8.97 6.93 3.56
CA LEU A 44 10.40 6.76 3.25
C LEU A 44 10.77 7.30 1.86
N ALA A 45 9.89 7.13 0.87
CA ALA A 45 10.05 7.68 -0.47
C ALA A 45 9.98 9.21 -0.54
N THR A 46 9.13 9.83 0.29
CA THR A 46 8.93 11.30 0.30
C THR A 46 10.05 12.11 0.94
N SER A 47 10.98 11.48 1.66
CA SER A 47 12.05 12.17 2.38
C SER A 47 13.04 12.87 1.45
N ARG A 48 13.11 12.48 0.16
CA ARG A 48 14.05 13.04 -0.83
C ARG A 48 13.65 14.37 -1.46
N THR A 49 12.37 14.71 -1.57
CA THR A 49 11.97 15.89 -2.36
C THR A 49 11.97 17.21 -1.59
N GLN A 50 12.06 17.18 -0.26
CA GLN A 50 12.23 18.38 0.56
C GLN A 50 13.07 18.03 1.79
N GLY A 51 14.27 18.58 1.90
CA GLY A 51 15.19 18.41 3.05
C GLY A 51 14.66 18.84 4.42
N GLY A 52 13.35 19.03 4.58
CA GLY A 52 12.67 19.40 5.82
C GLY A 52 11.72 18.35 6.40
N ARG A 53 11.48 17.19 5.75
CA ARG A 53 10.36 16.29 6.12
C ARG A 53 10.63 15.19 7.15
N SER A 54 11.89 14.93 7.54
CA SER A 54 12.16 14.08 8.71
C SER A 54 11.48 14.66 9.98
N ARG A 55 11.48 16.00 10.12
CA ARG A 55 10.73 16.70 11.20
C ARG A 55 9.23 16.46 11.14
N THR A 56 8.65 16.28 9.95
CA THR A 56 7.19 16.11 9.77
C THR A 56 6.72 14.76 10.27
N LEU A 57 7.45 13.67 10.00
CA LEU A 57 7.08 12.35 10.49
C LEU A 57 7.22 12.23 12.00
N HIS A 58 8.35 12.71 12.56
CA HIS A 58 8.50 12.78 14.02
C HIS A 58 7.41 13.66 14.66
N SER A 59 7.02 14.77 14.01
CA SER A 59 5.91 15.61 14.50
C SER A 59 4.53 14.93 14.40
N LEU A 60 4.29 14.09 13.39
CA LEU A 60 3.04 13.33 13.25
C LEU A 60 2.95 12.18 14.25
N LEU A 61 4.06 11.48 14.48
CA LEU A 61 4.17 10.45 15.52
C LEU A 61 4.02 11.08 16.92
N ALA A 62 4.65 12.24 17.16
CA ALA A 62 4.48 13.00 18.40
C ALA A 62 3.03 13.47 18.60
N ARG A 63 2.40 14.08 17.59
CA ARG A 63 0.98 14.52 17.68
C ARG A 63 0.02 13.36 17.96
N ARG A 64 0.23 12.19 17.34
CA ARG A 64 -0.58 11.00 17.64
C ARG A 64 -0.33 10.50 19.06
N ARG A 65 0.90 10.55 19.55
CA ARG A 65 1.25 10.21 20.95
C ARG A 65 0.52 11.11 21.94
N ASP A 66 0.54 12.42 21.69
CA ASP A 66 -0.15 13.42 22.51
C ASP A 66 -1.66 13.19 22.51
N SER A 67 -2.25 12.84 21.35
CA SER A 67 -3.68 12.53 21.25
C SER A 67 -4.11 11.23 21.94
N GLN A 68 -3.15 10.34 22.26
CA GLN A 68 -3.40 9.06 22.92
C GLN A 68 -3.05 9.07 24.41
N GLY A 69 -2.59 10.21 24.96
CA GLY A 69 -2.25 10.33 26.38
C GLY A 69 -1.10 9.42 26.82
N LEU A 70 -0.25 9.00 25.88
CA LEU A 70 0.92 8.17 26.17
C LEU A 70 2.04 9.07 26.70
N ASP A 71 2.53 8.76 27.90
CA ASP A 71 3.67 9.45 28.52
C ASP A 71 4.90 9.49 27.60
N ALA A 72 5.83 10.40 27.89
CA ALA A 72 7.10 10.58 27.18
C ALA A 72 8.06 9.38 27.33
N GLY A 73 7.65 8.21 26.85
CA GLY A 73 8.50 7.05 26.65
C GLY A 73 9.55 7.30 25.55
N PRO A 74 10.47 6.33 25.33
CA PRO A 74 11.55 6.47 24.36
C PRO A 74 11.00 6.86 22.98
N LEU A 75 11.72 7.76 22.30
CA LEU A 75 11.41 8.17 20.93
C LEU A 75 11.38 6.92 20.03
N PHE A 76 10.22 6.62 19.47
CA PHE A 76 10.10 5.61 18.41
C PHE A 76 10.79 6.12 17.16
N GLU A 77 11.81 5.39 16.71
CA GLU A 77 12.49 5.66 15.45
C GLU A 77 11.71 5.05 14.29
N VAL A 78 11.90 5.57 13.08
CA VAL A 78 11.27 5.02 11.86
C VAL A 78 11.61 3.54 11.69
N LYS A 79 12.83 3.17 12.08
CA LYS A 79 13.31 1.78 12.09
C LYS A 79 12.40 0.88 12.95
N ASP A 80 11.99 1.35 14.12
CA ASP A 80 11.19 0.54 15.07
C ASP A 80 9.80 0.26 14.49
N LEU A 81 9.22 1.24 13.78
CA LEU A 81 7.97 1.06 13.03
C LEU A 81 8.12 0.05 11.88
N ILE A 82 9.24 0.10 11.14
CA ILE A 82 9.52 -0.88 10.08
C ILE A 82 9.66 -2.28 10.70
N LEU A 83 10.43 -2.40 11.78
CA LEU A 83 10.69 -3.64 12.49
C LEU A 83 9.39 -4.28 12.96
N ASP A 84 8.55 -3.53 13.70
CA ASP A 84 7.29 -4.04 14.23
C ASP A 84 6.36 -4.52 13.10
N LEU A 85 6.31 -3.75 12.00
CA LEU A 85 5.49 -4.08 10.86
C LEU A 85 5.97 -5.34 10.14
N LEU A 86 7.28 -5.48 9.90
CA LEU A 86 7.87 -6.66 9.29
C LEU A 86 7.68 -7.89 10.19
N ALA A 87 7.89 -7.75 11.50
CA ALA A 87 7.72 -8.83 12.46
C ALA A 87 6.25 -9.29 12.51
N TYR A 88 5.31 -8.35 12.51
CA TYR A 88 3.88 -8.66 12.42
C TYR A 88 3.53 -9.39 11.12
N ALA A 89 3.94 -8.84 9.97
CA ALA A 89 3.64 -9.42 8.65
C ALA A 89 4.20 -10.83 8.52
N PHE A 90 5.44 -11.03 8.96
CA PHE A 90 6.10 -12.33 8.92
C PHE A 90 5.38 -13.37 9.79
N ARG A 91 5.14 -13.07 11.07
CA ARG A 91 4.39 -13.97 11.97
C ARG A 91 2.99 -14.28 11.44
N TYR A 92 2.31 -13.28 10.87
CA TYR A 92 1.00 -13.48 10.27
C TYR A 92 1.06 -14.47 9.11
N THR A 93 2.03 -14.33 8.21
CA THR A 93 2.26 -15.26 7.10
C THR A 93 2.58 -16.67 7.60
N LEU A 94 3.45 -16.81 8.60
CA LEU A 94 3.78 -18.11 9.19
C LEU A 94 2.56 -18.78 9.82
N GLY A 95 1.76 -18.02 10.57
CA GLY A 95 0.52 -18.53 11.14
C GLY A 95 -0.48 -19.00 10.09
N PHE A 96 -0.50 -18.37 8.91
CA PHE A 96 -1.31 -18.84 7.78
C PHE A 96 -0.77 -20.14 7.19
N ILE A 97 0.55 -20.25 6.99
CA ILE A 97 1.20 -21.46 6.48
C ILE A 97 1.01 -22.63 7.46
N ALA A 98 1.23 -22.41 8.75
CA ALA A 98 1.06 -23.41 9.80
C ALA A 98 -0.37 -23.98 9.83
N LYS A 99 -1.38 -23.12 9.63
CA LYS A 99 -2.79 -23.54 9.52
C LYS A 99 -3.07 -24.39 8.28
N ALA A 100 -2.42 -24.09 7.16
CA ALA A 100 -2.57 -24.84 5.92
C ALA A 100 -1.76 -26.15 5.91
N HIS A 101 -0.70 -26.22 6.70
CA HIS A 101 0.28 -27.31 6.74
C HIS A 101 0.56 -27.72 8.19
N ALA A 102 -0.38 -28.47 8.79
CA ALA A 102 -0.29 -28.90 10.18
C ALA A 102 0.93 -29.79 10.47
N ASP A 103 1.50 -30.41 9.43
CA ASP A 103 2.70 -31.24 9.48
C ASP A 103 3.98 -30.44 9.81
N LEU A 104 4.03 -29.15 9.49
CA LEU A 104 5.20 -28.31 9.74
C LEU A 104 5.44 -28.01 11.22
N ARG A 105 4.41 -28.16 12.08
CA ARG A 105 4.48 -27.86 13.53
C ARG A 105 5.01 -26.46 13.84
N TRP A 106 4.80 -25.50 12.94
CA TRP A 106 5.20 -24.11 13.14
C TRP A 106 4.30 -23.43 14.19
N PRO A 107 4.81 -22.41 14.90
CA PRO A 107 4.02 -21.63 15.85
C PRO A 107 2.75 -21.05 15.21
N VAL A 108 1.70 -20.94 16.01
CA VAL A 108 0.47 -20.27 15.59
C VAL A 108 0.57 -18.80 16.00
N PHE A 109 0.08 -17.89 15.15
CA PHE A 109 0.17 -16.43 15.33
C PHE A 109 -0.23 -15.88 16.72
N GLY A 110 -0.99 -16.63 17.52
CA GLY A 110 -1.58 -16.18 18.78
C GLY A 110 -0.58 -15.78 19.88
N ASN A 111 0.65 -16.28 19.85
CA ASN A 111 1.68 -15.93 20.83
C ASN A 111 2.98 -15.46 20.14
N PRO A 112 3.34 -14.17 20.23
CA PRO A 112 4.59 -13.64 19.67
C PRO A 112 5.85 -14.29 20.26
N ASP A 113 5.80 -14.76 21.51
CA ASP A 113 6.95 -15.36 22.18
C ASP A 113 7.34 -16.69 21.55
N ASP A 114 6.40 -17.41 20.93
CA ASP A 114 6.68 -18.68 20.25
C ASP A 114 7.62 -18.52 19.05
N TYR A 115 7.80 -17.29 18.55
CA TYR A 115 8.66 -16.98 17.41
C TYR A 115 10.06 -16.49 17.80
N LYS A 116 10.33 -16.22 19.09
CA LYS A 116 11.62 -15.67 19.54
C LYS A 116 12.79 -16.64 19.30
N ASP A 117 12.56 -17.91 19.61
CA ASP A 117 13.54 -18.99 19.47
C ASP A 117 13.16 -19.98 18.35
N TRP A 118 12.25 -19.56 17.47
CA TRP A 118 11.75 -20.42 16.41
C TRP A 118 12.81 -20.63 15.33
N ASN A 119 13.25 -21.89 15.21
CA ASN A 119 14.24 -22.31 14.22
C ASN A 119 13.65 -23.43 13.36
N PRO A 120 13.03 -23.11 12.21
CA PRO A 120 12.43 -24.12 11.35
C PRO A 120 13.52 -25.02 10.72
N GLU A 121 13.24 -26.32 10.60
CA GLU A 121 14.11 -27.25 9.85
C GLU A 121 14.18 -26.89 8.35
N GLN A 122 13.16 -26.18 7.89
CA GLN A 122 13.00 -25.76 6.51
C GLN A 122 13.91 -24.56 6.20
N VAL A 123 14.54 -24.59 5.03
CA VAL A 123 15.25 -23.41 4.52
C VAL A 123 14.21 -22.38 4.08
N ILE A 124 14.11 -21.29 4.83
CA ILE A 124 13.24 -20.16 4.52
C ILE A 124 14.09 -19.01 3.98
N GLN A 125 13.63 -18.44 2.86
CA GLN A 125 14.17 -17.22 2.29
C GLN A 125 13.05 -16.19 2.17
N VAL A 126 13.33 -14.95 2.55
CA VAL A 126 12.35 -13.86 2.52
C VAL A 126 12.79 -12.80 1.52
N SER A 127 12.05 -12.65 0.43
CA SER A 127 12.20 -11.51 -0.47
C SER A 127 11.43 -10.30 0.07
N LEU A 128 12.07 -9.15 0.05
CA LEU A 128 11.47 -7.86 0.36
C LEU A 128 11.52 -6.99 -0.90
N PRO A 129 10.43 -6.96 -1.69
CA PRO A 129 10.36 -6.09 -2.85
C PRO A 129 10.30 -4.62 -2.40
N LEU A 130 11.12 -3.78 -3.03
CA LEU A 130 11.16 -2.33 -2.81
C LEU A 130 11.10 -1.58 -4.15
N PRO A 131 10.69 -0.30 -4.14
CA PRO A 131 10.76 0.52 -5.33
C PRO A 131 12.19 0.59 -5.87
N VAL A 132 12.34 0.59 -7.19
CA VAL A 132 13.66 0.46 -7.83
C VAL A 132 14.58 1.66 -7.55
N ALA A 133 14.01 2.85 -7.36
CA ALA A 133 14.76 4.05 -6.95
C ALA A 133 14.96 4.17 -5.43
N THR A 134 14.73 3.11 -4.65
CA THR A 134 14.99 3.13 -3.21
C THR A 134 16.47 3.40 -2.95
N ALA A 135 16.74 4.39 -2.11
CA ALA A 135 18.10 4.81 -1.81
C ALA A 135 18.85 3.74 -1.00
N PRO A 136 20.17 3.56 -1.20
CA PRO A 136 20.96 2.55 -0.50
C PRO A 136 20.83 2.60 1.04
N GLU A 137 20.73 3.81 1.61
CA GLU A 137 20.52 4.03 3.03
C GLU A 137 19.18 3.48 3.54
N HIS A 138 18.12 3.55 2.72
CA HIS A 138 16.80 2.99 3.05
C HIS A 138 16.79 1.47 2.87
N VAL A 139 17.48 0.95 1.85
CA VAL A 139 17.69 -0.49 1.67
C VAL A 139 18.37 -1.06 2.92
N ALA A 140 19.48 -0.45 3.36
CA ALA A 140 20.20 -0.87 4.55
C ALA A 140 19.34 -0.80 5.82
N LEU A 141 18.54 0.27 5.97
CA LEU A 141 17.60 0.43 7.09
C LEU A 141 16.58 -0.71 7.14
N ILE A 142 15.94 -1.03 6.00
CA ILE A 142 14.91 -2.06 5.90
C ILE A 142 15.52 -3.45 6.09
N THR A 143 16.67 -3.73 5.48
CA THR A 143 17.39 -5.00 5.68
C THR A 143 17.74 -5.21 7.15
N ARG A 144 18.25 -4.17 7.84
CA ARG A 144 18.55 -4.24 9.26
C ARG A 144 17.28 -4.48 10.09
N ALA A 145 16.21 -3.75 9.82
CA ALA A 145 14.92 -3.94 10.50
C ALA A 145 14.36 -5.34 10.27
N ALA A 146 14.52 -5.93 9.08
CA ALA A 146 14.10 -7.29 8.77
C ALA A 146 14.87 -8.34 9.59
N ILE A 147 16.20 -8.18 9.68
CA ILE A 147 17.06 -9.05 10.50
C ILE A 147 16.66 -8.94 11.97
N GLU A 148 16.51 -7.72 12.49
CA GLU A 148 16.09 -7.48 13.88
C GLU A 148 14.65 -7.97 14.16
N ALA A 149 13.79 -7.99 13.14
CA ALA A 149 12.45 -8.57 13.20
C ALA A 149 12.42 -10.11 13.14
N GLY A 150 13.58 -10.76 12.99
CA GLY A 150 13.70 -12.22 12.95
C GLY A 150 13.36 -12.86 11.61
N LEU A 151 13.39 -12.11 10.51
CA LEU A 151 13.18 -12.69 9.17
C LEU A 151 14.41 -13.53 8.78
N PRO A 152 14.25 -14.81 8.40
CA PRO A 152 15.35 -15.66 7.98
C PRO A 152 15.80 -15.30 6.55
N ASN A 153 17.10 -15.12 6.37
CA ASN A 153 17.75 -14.83 5.08
C ASN A 153 17.01 -13.76 4.25
N PRO A 154 16.81 -12.54 4.78
CA PRO A 154 16.10 -11.51 4.06
C PRO A 154 16.97 -11.00 2.91
N TYR A 155 16.39 -10.89 1.73
CA TYR A 155 17.05 -10.25 0.58
C TYR A 155 16.11 -9.25 -0.07
N ILE A 156 16.71 -8.16 -0.55
CA ILE A 156 15.97 -7.08 -1.21
C ILE A 156 15.90 -7.37 -2.71
N CYS A 157 14.75 -7.13 -3.31
CA CYS A 157 14.57 -7.16 -4.76
C CYS A 157 13.78 -5.94 -5.23
N GLY A 158 13.86 -5.61 -6.52
CA GLY A 158 12.99 -4.59 -7.10
C GLY A 158 11.55 -5.11 -7.22
N GLU A 159 10.58 -4.28 -6.85
CA GLU A 159 9.15 -4.52 -7.10
C GLU A 159 8.85 -5.06 -8.52
N PRO A 160 9.31 -4.41 -9.60
CA PRO A 160 8.98 -4.87 -10.94
C PRO A 160 9.73 -6.17 -11.31
N ALA A 161 10.89 -6.45 -10.69
CA ALA A 161 11.59 -7.73 -10.87
C ALA A 161 10.83 -8.88 -10.20
N ALA A 162 10.28 -8.67 -9.00
CA ALA A 162 9.41 -9.64 -8.34
C ALA A 162 8.14 -9.91 -9.18
N ALA A 163 7.55 -8.86 -9.75
CA ALA A 163 6.41 -8.97 -10.66
C ALA A 163 6.75 -9.73 -11.95
N LEU A 164 7.94 -9.53 -12.53
CA LEU A 164 8.40 -10.28 -13.71
C LEU A 164 8.47 -11.78 -13.41
N VAL A 165 9.16 -12.17 -12.34
CA VAL A 165 9.30 -13.59 -11.95
C VAL A 165 7.91 -14.20 -11.71
N TYR A 166 7.01 -13.47 -11.07
CA TYR A 166 5.64 -13.90 -10.88
C TYR A 166 4.91 -14.11 -12.22
N HIS A 167 4.99 -13.14 -13.14
CA HIS A 167 4.38 -13.22 -14.46
C HIS A 167 4.88 -14.45 -15.23
N LEU A 168 6.20 -14.66 -15.26
CA LEU A 168 6.82 -15.79 -15.92
C LEU A 168 6.43 -17.13 -15.29
N SER A 169 6.23 -17.18 -13.98
CA SER A 169 5.81 -18.40 -13.28
C SER A 169 4.36 -18.82 -13.59
N ARG A 170 3.52 -17.88 -14.03
CA ARG A 170 2.09 -18.10 -14.35
C ARG A 170 1.80 -18.24 -15.83
N SER A 171 2.59 -17.60 -16.66
CA SER A 171 2.57 -17.77 -18.11
C SER A 171 3.25 -19.08 -18.48
N ALA A 172 2.96 -19.66 -19.66
CA ALA A 172 3.72 -20.79 -20.19
C ALA A 172 5.18 -20.33 -20.39
N PRO A 173 6.14 -20.71 -19.52
CA PRO A 173 7.40 -19.99 -19.39
C PRO A 173 8.24 -20.05 -20.68
N GLU A 174 8.24 -21.20 -21.35
CA GLU A 174 8.95 -21.42 -22.62
C GLU A 174 8.52 -20.46 -23.73
N SER A 175 7.27 -19.99 -23.69
CA SER A 175 6.79 -19.00 -24.66
C SER A 175 7.36 -17.60 -24.42
N ALA A 176 8.06 -17.35 -23.32
CA ALA A 176 8.63 -16.05 -22.98
C ALA A 176 10.09 -15.90 -23.44
N GLU A 177 10.80 -16.98 -23.74
CA GLU A 177 12.19 -16.92 -24.20
C GLU A 177 12.32 -16.13 -25.50
N GLY A 178 13.32 -15.26 -25.57
CA GLY A 178 13.52 -14.33 -26.67
C GLY A 178 12.62 -13.09 -26.64
N LYS A 179 11.63 -13.00 -25.75
CA LYS A 179 10.71 -11.86 -25.68
C LYS A 179 11.25 -10.73 -24.80
N ILE A 180 10.80 -9.52 -25.13
CA ILE A 180 10.95 -8.35 -24.28
C ILE A 180 9.70 -8.23 -23.42
N ILE A 181 9.88 -8.18 -22.11
CA ILE A 181 8.82 -7.96 -21.14
C ILE A 181 9.06 -6.63 -20.46
N MET A 182 8.01 -5.83 -20.39
CA MET A 182 7.98 -4.56 -19.70
C MET A 182 7.03 -4.67 -18.53
N ILE A 183 7.49 -4.30 -17.34
CA ILE A 183 6.64 -4.19 -16.15
C ILE A 183 6.50 -2.72 -15.82
N ILE A 184 5.24 -2.30 -15.68
CA ILE A 184 4.85 -0.99 -15.18
C ILE A 184 4.10 -1.26 -13.88
N ASP A 185 4.77 -1.04 -12.75
CA ASP A 185 4.17 -1.22 -11.43
C ASP A 185 3.69 0.13 -10.91
N VAL A 186 2.39 0.36 -10.90
CA VAL A 186 1.78 1.62 -10.45
C VAL A 186 1.14 1.41 -9.08
N GLY A 187 1.89 1.79 -8.04
CA GLY A 187 1.46 1.76 -6.65
C GLY A 187 0.84 3.08 -6.17
N ALA A 188 0.51 3.13 -4.88
CA ALA A 188 -0.06 4.32 -4.24
C ALA A 188 0.94 5.49 -4.11
N GLY A 189 2.25 5.22 -4.17
CA GLY A 189 3.31 6.21 -3.97
C GLY A 189 4.23 6.41 -5.17
N SER A 190 4.42 5.40 -6.00
CA SER A 190 5.35 5.33 -7.12
C SER A 190 4.73 4.59 -8.30
N ALA A 191 5.22 4.91 -9.50
CA ALA A 191 5.21 4.02 -10.65
C ALA A 191 6.64 3.65 -10.98
N ASP A 192 6.93 2.36 -10.95
CA ASP A 192 8.20 1.80 -11.37
C ASP A 192 8.10 1.19 -12.75
N PHE A 193 9.14 1.44 -13.54
CA PHE A 193 9.25 0.98 -14.91
C PHE A 193 10.57 0.26 -15.11
N GLU A 194 10.47 -0.98 -15.56
CA GLU A 194 11.60 -1.77 -16.01
C GLU A 194 11.23 -2.61 -17.24
N ALA A 195 12.21 -2.82 -18.10
CA ALA A 195 12.09 -3.70 -19.25
C ALA A 195 13.26 -4.67 -19.31
N TRP A 196 12.96 -5.94 -19.58
CA TRP A 196 13.92 -7.02 -19.67
C TRP A 196 13.73 -7.80 -20.95
N TRP A 197 14.84 -8.25 -21.52
CA TRP A 197 14.88 -9.30 -22.50
C TRP A 197 15.07 -10.64 -21.79
N VAL A 198 14.13 -11.56 -21.99
CA VAL A 198 14.22 -12.92 -21.46
C VAL A 198 15.14 -13.73 -22.35
N VAL A 199 16.37 -13.95 -21.87
CA VAL A 199 17.42 -14.66 -22.63
C VAL A 199 17.18 -16.15 -22.58
N SER A 200 16.88 -16.68 -21.39
CA SER A 200 16.47 -18.07 -21.21
C SER A 200 15.65 -18.26 -19.93
N ILE A 201 14.86 -19.32 -19.88
CA ILE A 201 14.11 -19.70 -18.67
C ILE A 201 14.84 -20.81 -17.90
N HIS A 202 15.64 -21.63 -18.58
CA HIS A 202 16.31 -22.79 -17.99
C HIS A 202 17.78 -22.87 -18.46
N PRO A 203 18.74 -22.25 -17.74
CA PRO A 203 18.57 -21.50 -16.48
C PRO A 203 17.88 -20.14 -16.69
N PHE A 204 17.24 -19.61 -15.64
CA PHE A 204 16.58 -18.31 -15.72
C PHE A 204 17.62 -17.20 -15.91
N TRP A 205 17.57 -16.56 -17.08
CA TRP A 205 18.45 -15.48 -17.46
C TRP A 205 17.65 -14.36 -18.11
N VAL A 206 17.77 -13.16 -17.56
CA VAL A 206 17.19 -11.94 -18.12
C VAL A 206 18.26 -10.86 -18.27
N LYS A 207 18.12 -10.03 -19.30
CA LYS A 207 18.94 -8.85 -19.50
C LYS A 207 18.07 -7.61 -19.34
N GLN A 208 18.37 -6.78 -18.36
CA GLN A 208 17.74 -5.47 -18.24
C GLN A 208 18.11 -4.59 -19.44
N LEU A 209 17.10 -4.04 -20.12
CA LEU A 209 17.28 -3.26 -21.36
C LEU A 209 17.40 -1.76 -21.10
N VAL A 210 16.79 -1.28 -20.02
CA VAL A 210 16.70 0.13 -19.65
C VAL A 210 17.00 0.27 -18.17
N ALA A 211 17.69 1.36 -17.80
CA ALA A 211 17.87 1.68 -16.40
C ALA A 211 16.49 1.80 -15.72
N PRO A 212 16.33 1.28 -14.48
CA PRO A 212 15.08 1.41 -13.75
C PRO A 212 14.64 2.86 -13.65
N GLN A 213 13.35 3.11 -13.91
CA GLN A 213 12.78 4.44 -13.73
C GLN A 213 11.69 4.37 -12.68
N THR A 214 11.79 5.24 -11.68
CA THR A 214 10.71 5.49 -10.72
C THR A 214 10.15 6.88 -10.97
N ARG A 215 8.84 6.96 -11.16
CA ARG A 215 8.09 8.21 -11.08
C ARG A 215 7.33 8.20 -9.78
N TRP A 216 7.49 9.22 -8.95
CA TRP A 216 6.66 9.39 -7.76
C TRP A 216 5.29 9.93 -8.15
N CYS A 217 4.47 9.10 -8.81
CA CYS A 217 3.05 9.36 -9.02
C CYS A 217 2.30 8.81 -7.81
N ARG A 218 1.58 9.67 -7.10
CA ARG A 218 0.84 9.25 -5.92
C ARG A 218 -0.55 8.88 -6.38
N GLY A 219 -1.02 7.68 -6.07
CA GLY A 219 -2.46 7.39 -6.06
C GLY A 219 -3.22 8.38 -5.16
N ARG A 220 -2.53 8.97 -4.18
CA ARG A 220 -3.00 10.11 -3.38
C ARG A 220 -3.09 11.42 -4.18
N THR A 221 -2.33 11.62 -5.25
CA THR A 221 -2.41 12.84 -6.09
C THR A 221 -3.82 13.00 -6.66
N VAL A 222 -4.45 11.91 -7.10
CA VAL A 222 -5.84 11.94 -7.58
C VAL A 222 -6.80 12.36 -6.45
N ASN A 223 -6.62 11.82 -5.24
CA ASN A 223 -7.46 12.20 -4.09
C ASN A 223 -7.25 13.65 -3.67
N VAL A 224 -5.99 14.12 -3.65
CA VAL A 224 -5.62 15.50 -3.34
C VAL A 224 -6.19 16.43 -4.39
N ARG A 225 -6.12 16.05 -5.67
CA ARG A 225 -6.68 16.83 -6.77
C ARG A 225 -8.19 16.93 -6.68
N PHE A 226 -8.87 15.81 -6.40
CA PHE A 226 -10.31 15.79 -6.14
C PHE A 226 -10.67 16.72 -4.97
N ARG A 227 -9.95 16.61 -3.84
CA ARG A 227 -10.13 17.50 -2.68
C ARG A 227 -9.98 18.96 -3.07
N GLU A 228 -8.93 19.32 -3.81
CA GLU A 228 -8.70 20.70 -4.23
C GLU A 228 -9.86 21.23 -5.08
N LEU A 229 -10.25 20.49 -6.13
CA LEU A 229 -11.34 20.87 -7.02
C LEU A 229 -12.68 21.00 -6.26
N PHE A 230 -13.00 20.01 -5.43
CA PHE A 230 -14.26 20.00 -4.69
C PHE A 230 -14.32 21.10 -3.61
N LEU A 231 -13.22 21.34 -2.88
CA LEU A 231 -13.17 22.42 -1.90
C LEU A 231 -13.18 23.81 -2.55
N ASP A 232 -12.60 23.95 -3.75
CA ASP A 232 -12.66 25.19 -4.53
C ASP A 232 -14.09 25.49 -5.00
N GLU A 233 -14.81 24.45 -5.46
CA GLU A 233 -16.24 24.54 -5.83
C GLU A 233 -17.12 24.96 -4.65
N LEU A 234 -16.75 24.59 -3.41
CA LEU A 234 -17.44 24.95 -2.17
C LEU A 234 -16.94 26.24 -1.51
N SER A 235 -16.01 26.97 -2.14
CA SER A 235 -15.37 28.13 -1.52
C SER A 235 -16.36 29.23 -1.13
N ASP A 236 -17.41 29.42 -1.93
CA ASP A 236 -18.51 30.37 -1.73
C ASP A 236 -19.44 29.99 -0.57
N CYS A 237 -19.56 28.70 -0.24
CA CYS A 237 -20.41 28.19 0.84
C CYS A 237 -19.65 27.66 2.06
N ARG A 238 -18.33 27.91 2.13
CA ARG A 238 -17.43 27.42 3.20
C ARG A 238 -17.95 27.63 4.62
N ALA A 239 -18.51 28.79 4.93
CA ALA A 239 -19.02 29.11 6.26
C ALA A 239 -20.21 28.22 6.65
N VAL A 240 -21.14 28.00 5.71
CA VAL A 240 -22.32 27.15 5.90
C VAL A 240 -21.92 25.69 6.10
N VAL A 241 -20.97 25.20 5.28
CA VAL A 241 -20.46 23.84 5.37
C VAL A 241 -19.78 23.60 6.72
N LEU A 242 -18.90 24.50 7.16
CA LEU A 242 -18.21 24.36 8.44
C LEU A 242 -19.16 24.42 9.64
N GLU A 243 -20.15 25.32 9.61
CA GLU A 243 -21.15 25.39 10.67
C GLU A 243 -21.94 24.09 10.77
N SER A 244 -22.34 23.51 9.63
CA SER A 244 -23.04 22.22 9.60
C SER A 244 -22.19 21.08 10.14
N LEU A 245 -20.93 20.98 9.70
CA LEU A 245 -20.01 19.93 10.16
C LEU A 245 -19.76 20.02 11.68
N ARG A 246 -19.66 21.24 12.22
CA ARG A 246 -19.41 21.49 13.65
C ARG A 246 -20.57 21.11 14.57
N LYS A 247 -21.77 20.90 14.02
CA LYS A 247 -22.89 20.31 14.78
C LYS A 247 -22.66 18.84 15.11
N VAL A 248 -21.87 18.13 14.29
CA VAL A 248 -21.51 16.73 14.52
C VAL A 248 -20.17 16.64 15.26
N ASP A 249 -19.18 17.40 14.83
CA ASP A 249 -17.85 17.46 15.47
C ASP A 249 -17.37 18.91 15.58
N ARG A 250 -17.39 19.46 16.81
CA ARG A 250 -16.99 20.83 17.10
C ARG A 250 -15.54 21.15 16.72
N THR A 251 -14.68 20.14 16.58
CA THR A 251 -13.27 20.31 16.20
C THR A 251 -13.06 20.39 14.69
N MET A 252 -14.11 20.21 13.89
CA MET A 252 -13.99 20.17 12.44
C MET A 252 -13.48 21.50 11.87
N THR A 253 -12.47 21.39 11.02
CA THR A 253 -11.85 22.45 10.24
C THR A 253 -11.99 22.18 8.75
N TRP A 254 -11.67 23.17 7.92
CA TRP A 254 -11.68 22.98 6.46
C TRP A 254 -10.63 21.95 6.01
N GLU A 255 -9.52 21.88 6.74
CA GLU A 255 -8.45 20.93 6.46
C GLU A 255 -8.87 19.50 6.81
N THR A 256 -9.44 19.28 7.99
CA THR A 256 -9.94 17.95 8.40
C THR A 256 -11.13 17.49 7.57
N PHE A 257 -11.97 18.41 7.07
CA PHE A 257 -12.99 18.10 6.07
C PHE A 257 -12.36 17.64 4.74
N GLY A 258 -11.32 18.32 4.27
CA GLY A 258 -10.54 17.89 3.11
C GLY A 258 -9.92 16.49 3.27
N ASP A 259 -9.42 16.17 4.47
CA ASP A 259 -8.89 14.83 4.77
C ASP A 259 -10.00 13.76 4.77
N ALA A 260 -11.20 14.10 5.25
CA ALA A 260 -12.37 13.23 5.18
C ALA A 260 -12.81 12.98 3.73
N LEU A 261 -12.81 14.01 2.88
CA LEU A 261 -13.06 13.88 1.44
C LEU A 261 -12.04 12.96 0.77
N GLU A 262 -10.73 13.15 1.00
CA GLU A 262 -9.68 12.28 0.46
C GLU A 262 -9.90 10.81 0.87
N THR A 263 -10.28 10.58 2.14
CA THR A 263 -10.49 9.24 2.70
C THR A 263 -11.71 8.57 2.08
N CYS A 264 -12.85 9.25 2.03
CA CYS A 264 -14.07 8.69 1.47
C CYS A 264 -13.96 8.50 -0.06
N PHE A 265 -13.28 9.41 -0.75
CA PHE A 265 -13.09 9.35 -2.20
C PHE A 265 -12.26 8.14 -2.66
N GLU A 266 -11.38 7.59 -1.80
CA GLU A 266 -10.60 6.39 -2.13
C GLU A 266 -11.50 5.21 -2.56
N ALA A 267 -12.67 5.06 -1.95
CA ALA A 267 -13.64 4.03 -2.33
C ALA A 267 -14.27 4.30 -3.70
N ALA A 268 -14.63 5.55 -4.00
CA ALA A 268 -15.16 5.92 -5.31
C ALA A 268 -14.13 5.69 -6.42
N LYS A 269 -12.90 6.22 -6.23
CA LYS A 269 -11.78 6.06 -7.16
C LYS A 269 -11.50 4.60 -7.50
N ARG A 270 -11.49 3.72 -6.49
CA ARG A 270 -11.12 2.31 -6.70
C ARG A 270 -12.24 1.49 -7.37
N ASP A 271 -13.47 2.00 -7.33
CA ASP A 271 -14.62 1.37 -7.95
C ASP A 271 -14.92 1.91 -9.34
N PHE A 272 -14.39 3.10 -9.66
CA PHE A 272 -14.33 3.65 -11.01
C PHE A 272 -13.77 2.66 -12.03
N ARG A 273 -14.48 2.51 -13.15
CA ARG A 273 -14.11 1.62 -14.25
C ARG A 273 -13.67 2.34 -15.51
N GLY A 274 -13.96 3.64 -15.64
CA GLY A 274 -13.52 4.45 -16.78
C GLY A 274 -14.14 4.07 -18.13
N ASN A 275 -14.99 3.03 -18.19
CA ASN A 275 -15.55 2.48 -19.42
C ASN A 275 -16.89 3.09 -19.81
N GLY A 276 -17.50 3.90 -18.95
CA GLY A 276 -18.71 4.64 -19.33
C GLY A 276 -18.36 5.64 -20.44
N ASN A 277 -19.14 5.64 -21.51
CA ASN A 277 -19.12 6.72 -22.49
C ASN A 277 -19.31 8.06 -21.77
N ARG A 278 -18.71 9.16 -22.27
CA ARG A 278 -19.05 10.51 -21.78
C ARG A 278 -20.57 10.70 -21.93
N GLY A 279 -21.31 10.67 -20.81
CA GLY A 279 -22.77 10.75 -20.78
C GLY A 279 -23.50 9.60 -20.08
N GLU A 280 -22.82 8.52 -19.65
CA GLU A 280 -23.41 7.60 -18.65
C GLU A 280 -23.21 8.19 -17.24
N ASP A 281 -24.32 8.38 -16.51
CA ASP A 281 -24.37 8.96 -15.15
C ASP A 281 -23.78 8.00 -14.08
N GLU A 282 -22.54 7.56 -14.29
CA GLU A 282 -21.79 6.85 -13.26
C GLU A 282 -21.47 7.87 -12.15
N SER A 283 -22.08 7.66 -10.99
CA SER A 283 -21.93 8.52 -9.82
C SER A 283 -21.71 7.70 -8.55
N TYR A 284 -20.96 8.28 -7.63
CA TYR A 284 -20.49 7.64 -6.41
C TYR A 284 -20.95 8.44 -5.20
N MET A 285 -21.49 7.77 -4.20
CA MET A 285 -21.92 8.40 -2.95
C MET A 285 -20.82 8.31 -1.91
N LEU A 286 -20.35 9.45 -1.43
CA LEU A 286 -19.50 9.57 -0.26
C LEU A 286 -20.35 9.89 0.96
N HIS A 287 -20.17 9.12 2.03
CA HIS A 287 -20.86 9.35 3.30
C HIS A 287 -19.95 10.13 4.24
N ILE A 288 -20.27 11.42 4.43
CA ILE A 288 -19.49 12.33 5.29
C ILE A 288 -20.45 13.00 6.28
N PRO A 289 -20.54 12.50 7.53
CA PRO A 289 -21.45 13.05 8.53
C PRO A 289 -21.28 14.55 8.74
N GLY A 290 -22.39 15.28 8.83
CA GLY A 290 -22.40 16.72 9.10
C GLY A 290 -22.27 17.61 7.86
N VAL A 291 -22.00 17.05 6.67
CA VAL A 291 -22.10 17.79 5.41
C VAL A 291 -23.55 18.30 5.21
N PRO A 292 -23.77 19.58 4.88
CA PRO A 292 -25.12 20.13 4.69
C PRO A 292 -25.75 19.64 3.39
N GLU A 293 -27.04 19.89 3.23
CA GLU A 293 -27.74 19.72 1.96
C GLU A 293 -27.56 20.97 1.09
N ILE A 294 -26.77 20.84 0.02
CA ILE A 294 -26.54 21.86 -1.02
C ILE A 294 -26.53 21.11 -2.37
N ALA A 295 -27.72 20.81 -2.89
CA ALA A 295 -27.88 19.94 -4.06
C ALA A 295 -27.10 20.42 -5.29
N GLU A 296 -27.03 21.74 -5.49
CA GLU A 296 -26.31 22.41 -6.58
C GLU A 296 -24.79 22.19 -6.55
N LYS A 297 -24.23 21.80 -5.40
CA LYS A 297 -22.79 21.53 -5.19
C LYS A 297 -22.49 20.04 -5.01
N GLY A 298 -23.38 19.18 -5.52
CA GLY A 298 -23.25 17.72 -5.38
C GLY A 298 -23.53 17.20 -3.97
N MET A 299 -24.22 17.95 -3.11
CA MET A 299 -24.57 17.52 -1.74
C MET A 299 -26.10 17.41 -1.61
N PRO A 300 -26.75 16.43 -2.27
CA PRO A 300 -28.21 16.40 -2.44
C PRO A 300 -28.99 16.08 -1.16
N LYS A 301 -28.30 15.60 -0.13
CA LYS A 301 -28.88 15.26 1.16
C LYS A 301 -27.82 15.43 2.23
N SER A 302 -28.23 15.86 3.42
CA SER A 302 -27.34 15.93 4.58
C SER A 302 -26.54 14.63 4.76
N GLY A 303 -25.22 14.78 4.89
CA GLY A 303 -24.28 13.68 5.07
C GLY A 303 -23.88 12.92 3.81
N ILE A 304 -24.34 13.34 2.62
CA ILE A 304 -24.05 12.68 1.34
C ILE A 304 -23.41 13.69 0.38
N VAL A 305 -22.26 13.31 -0.18
CA VAL A 305 -21.63 13.97 -1.32
C VAL A 305 -21.71 13.02 -2.51
N ILE A 306 -22.22 13.49 -3.64
CA ILE A 306 -22.18 12.77 -4.91
C ILE A 306 -20.94 13.21 -5.68
N VAL A 307 -20.18 12.23 -6.15
CA VAL A 307 -19.05 12.43 -7.04
C VAL A 307 -19.35 11.79 -8.38
N THR A 308 -19.31 12.60 -9.43
CA THR A 308 -19.57 12.15 -10.79
C THR A 308 -18.33 11.52 -11.42
N ALA A 309 -18.54 10.70 -12.45
CA ALA A 309 -17.44 10.17 -13.26
C ALA A 309 -16.57 11.28 -13.88
N ASP A 310 -17.15 12.42 -14.25
CA ASP A 310 -16.39 13.55 -14.80
C ASP A 310 -15.49 14.20 -13.75
N GLN A 311 -15.97 14.36 -12.51
CA GLN A 311 -15.12 14.82 -11.40
C GLN A 311 -13.97 13.83 -11.09
N ILE A 312 -14.22 12.52 -11.21
CA ILE A 312 -13.15 11.51 -11.07
C ILE A 312 -12.14 11.63 -12.21
N ARG A 313 -12.60 11.80 -13.46
CA ARG A 313 -11.73 11.98 -14.64
C ARG A 313 -10.92 13.26 -14.58
N GLU A 314 -11.49 14.36 -14.10
CA GLU A 314 -10.79 15.65 -13.95
C GLU A 314 -9.74 15.61 -12.84
N ALA A 315 -9.92 14.74 -11.85
CA ALA A 315 -8.93 14.51 -10.81
C ALA A 315 -7.75 13.62 -11.26
N HIS A 316 -7.88 12.89 -12.37
CA HIS A 316 -6.88 11.97 -12.93
C HIS A 316 -5.87 12.67 -13.86
#